data_AF-A0A1I5RRU8-F1
#
_entry.id   AF-A0A1I5RRU8-F1
#
_cell.length_a   1.000
_cell.length_b   1.000
_cell.length_c   1.000
_cell.angle_alpha   90.00
_cell.angle_beta   90.00
_cell.angle_gamma   90.00
#
_symmetry.space_group_name_H-M   'P 1'
#
loop_
_entity.id
_entity.type
_entity.pdbx_description
1 polymer ?
#
loop_
_entity_poly.entity_id
_entity_poly.type
_entity_poly.pdbx_seq_one_letter_code
_entity_poly.pdbx_strand_id
1 'polypeptide(L)'
;MKELIDQMLEIARTEVGTREAAVNNTGARIVEYQGATWLAPGAWPWCAAFTAWVMREWLENEAVREALHLDTFSLADKWRCRDASAFGWEKWARQRKLQVLDETQKARAGDFVVFDFSHIGIVTDDQPLASRKLATIEGNTNGKGERDSVTGDGVWVKQRVPTLAKSYIRIFS
;
A
#
# COMPACT_ATOMS: atom_id res chain seq x y z
N MET A 1 2.03 8.72 17.07
CA MET A 1 1.38 8.58 15.75
C MET A 1 2.31 8.86 14.60
N LYS A 2 2.90 10.07 14.50
CA LYS A 2 3.83 10.41 13.41
C LYS A 2 4.99 9.42 13.28
N GLU A 3 5.67 9.09 14.38
CA GLU A 3 6.78 8.12 14.39
C GLU A 3 6.37 6.72 13.90
N LEU A 4 5.15 6.28 14.25
CA LEU A 4 4.61 5.00 13.79
C LEU A 4 4.37 5.00 12.28
N ILE A 5 3.89 6.12 11.73
CA ILE A 5 3.72 6.30 10.28
C ILE A 5 5.09 6.39 9.60
N ASP A 6 6.03 7.16 10.15
CA ASP A 6 7.39 7.29 9.60
C ASP A 6 8.05 5.90 9.47
N GLN A 7 7.85 5.01 10.44
CA GLN A 7 8.33 3.63 10.36
C GLN A 7 7.68 2.84 9.20
N MET A 8 6.36 2.95 9.00
CA MET A 8 5.69 2.30 7.87
C MET A 8 6.26 2.79 6.54
N LEU A 9 6.52 4.09 6.43
CA LEU A 9 7.11 4.70 5.24
C LEU A 9 8.56 4.25 5.04
N GLU A 10 9.33 4.08 6.11
CA GLU A 10 10.69 3.56 6.03
C GLU A 10 10.72 2.13 5.49
N ILE A 11 9.84 1.26 5.98
CA ILE A 11 9.67 -0.11 5.43
C ILE A 11 9.37 -0.07 3.92
N ALA A 12 8.51 0.85 3.47
CA ALA A 12 8.22 0.99 2.04
C ALA A 12 9.43 1.57 1.26
N ARG A 13 10.17 2.52 1.86
CA ARG A 13 11.33 3.18 1.24
C ARG A 13 12.49 2.22 1.01
N THR A 14 12.74 1.28 1.92
CA THR A 14 13.82 0.28 1.76
C THR A 14 13.60 -0.64 0.56
N GLU A 15 12.36 -0.78 0.08
CA GLU A 15 12.03 -1.60 -1.08
C GLU A 15 12.13 -0.84 -2.41
N VAL A 16 12.29 0.48 -2.40
CA VAL A 16 12.40 1.27 -3.63
C VAL A 16 13.59 0.80 -4.45
N GLY A 17 13.34 0.45 -5.71
CA GLY A 17 14.33 -0.12 -6.62
C GLY A 17 14.35 -1.65 -6.67
N THR A 18 13.58 -2.35 -5.82
CA THR A 18 13.28 -3.78 -6.01
C THR A 18 12.62 -3.97 -7.37
N ARG A 19 13.07 -4.99 -8.11
CA ARG A 19 12.56 -5.34 -9.44
C ARG A 19 12.12 -6.78 -9.52
N GLU A 20 11.23 -7.04 -10.46
CA GLU A 20 10.86 -8.37 -10.90
C GLU A 20 12.04 -9.12 -11.52
N ALA A 21 11.94 -10.44 -11.58
CA ALA A 21 12.86 -11.27 -12.36
C ALA A 21 12.56 -11.13 -13.87
N ALA A 22 13.27 -11.88 -14.71
CA ALA A 22 13.13 -11.80 -16.17
C ALA A 22 11.71 -12.08 -16.69
N VAL A 23 10.87 -12.77 -15.90
CA VAL A 23 9.47 -13.02 -16.22
C VAL A 23 8.60 -12.05 -15.43
N ASN A 24 7.69 -11.36 -16.13
CA ASN A 24 6.75 -10.41 -15.54
C ASN A 24 5.97 -11.01 -14.35
N ASN A 25 5.80 -10.22 -13.30
CA ASN A 25 5.19 -10.55 -12.02
C ASN A 25 5.88 -11.69 -11.25
N THR A 26 7.17 -11.93 -11.48
CA THR A 26 7.92 -12.99 -10.77
C THR A 26 9.17 -12.46 -10.08
N GLY A 27 9.79 -13.30 -9.24
CA GLY A 27 11.02 -12.98 -8.51
C GLY A 27 10.89 -13.33 -7.04
N ALA A 28 11.99 -13.69 -6.38
CA ALA A 28 11.98 -14.14 -4.99
C ALA A 28 11.33 -13.09 -4.07
N ARG A 29 11.71 -11.82 -4.23
CA ARG A 29 11.14 -10.73 -3.44
C ARG A 29 9.66 -10.48 -3.71
N ILE A 30 9.23 -10.68 -4.97
CA ILE A 30 7.82 -10.57 -5.35
C ILE A 30 7.00 -11.69 -4.70
N VAL A 31 7.53 -12.91 -4.68
CA VAL A 31 6.90 -14.05 -3.99
C VAL A 31 6.74 -13.76 -2.49
N GLU A 32 7.70 -13.09 -1.86
CA GLU A 32 7.58 -12.68 -0.46
C GLU A 32 6.44 -11.66 -0.24
N TYR A 33 6.28 -10.68 -1.13
CA TYR A 33 5.14 -9.76 -1.08
C TYR A 33 3.82 -10.51 -1.28
N GLN A 34 3.75 -11.39 -2.27
CA GLN A 34 2.57 -12.20 -2.57
C GLN A 34 2.16 -13.08 -1.38
N GLY A 35 3.14 -13.62 -0.65
CA GLY A 35 2.94 -14.38 0.58
C GLY A 35 2.31 -13.58 1.73
N ALA A 36 2.22 -12.25 1.64
CA ALA A 36 1.46 -11.44 2.59
C ALA A 36 -0.05 -11.44 2.32
N THR A 37 -0.51 -11.97 1.17
CA THR A 37 -1.92 -12.05 0.77
C THR A 37 -2.52 -13.44 1.01
N TRP A 38 -3.82 -13.62 0.76
CA TRP A 38 -4.45 -14.94 0.70
C TRP A 38 -4.34 -15.65 -0.64
N LEU A 39 -3.86 -14.97 -1.68
CA LEU A 39 -3.68 -15.55 -2.99
C LEU A 39 -2.31 -16.25 -3.05
N ALA A 40 -2.29 -17.48 -3.55
CA ALA A 40 -1.04 -18.20 -3.74
C ALA A 40 -0.09 -17.43 -4.67
N PRO A 41 1.23 -17.42 -4.41
CA PRO A 41 2.21 -16.78 -5.28
C PRO A 41 2.11 -17.25 -6.73
N GLY A 42 2.34 -16.34 -7.67
CA GLY A 42 2.20 -16.61 -9.11
C GLY A 42 2.46 -15.37 -9.96
N ALA A 43 2.34 -15.49 -11.28
CA ALA A 43 2.63 -14.39 -12.21
C ALA A 43 1.43 -13.42 -12.35
N TRP A 44 1.03 -12.77 -11.25
CA TRP A 44 -0.07 -11.82 -11.20
C TRP A 44 0.33 -10.45 -10.62
N PRO A 45 -0.37 -9.35 -10.98
CA PRO A 45 -0.03 -7.99 -10.53
C PRO A 45 0.04 -7.83 -9.01
N TRP A 46 1.17 -7.40 -8.48
CA TRP A 46 1.48 -7.50 -7.05
C TRP A 46 1.44 -6.17 -6.28
N CYS A 47 0.83 -5.12 -6.82
CA CYS A 47 0.72 -3.82 -6.12
C CYS A 47 0.06 -3.94 -4.74
N ALA A 48 -1.08 -4.65 -4.64
CA ALA A 48 -1.77 -4.89 -3.39
C ALA A 48 -1.03 -5.88 -2.48
N ALA A 49 -0.25 -6.79 -3.06
CA ALA A 49 0.61 -7.69 -2.30
C ALA A 49 1.75 -6.93 -1.62
N PHE A 50 2.36 -5.97 -2.32
CA PHE A 50 3.36 -5.07 -1.74
C PHE A 50 2.79 -4.27 -0.57
N THR A 51 1.62 -3.64 -0.73
CA THR A 51 1.00 -2.89 0.38
C THR A 51 0.58 -3.80 1.54
N ALA A 52 0.10 -5.02 1.25
CA ALA A 52 -0.22 -6.01 2.28
C ALA A 52 1.02 -6.48 3.05
N TRP A 53 2.15 -6.60 2.36
CA TRP A 53 3.45 -6.90 2.95
C TRP A 53 3.92 -5.76 3.85
N VAL A 54 3.93 -4.51 3.36
CA VAL A 54 4.30 -3.35 4.19
C VAL A 54 3.44 -3.28 5.46
N MET A 55 2.13 -3.49 5.34
CA MET A 55 1.23 -3.52 6.51
C MET A 55 1.57 -4.66 7.47
N ARG A 56 1.95 -5.85 6.99
CA ARG A 56 2.36 -6.97 7.83
C ARG A 56 3.63 -6.64 8.62
N GLU A 57 4.68 -6.16 7.94
CA GLU A 57 5.94 -5.81 8.59
C GLU A 57 5.77 -4.66 9.59
N TRP A 58 4.92 -3.69 9.26
CA TRP A 58 4.60 -2.59 10.17
C TRP A 58 3.94 -3.07 11.47
N LEU A 59 3.05 -4.07 11.37
CA LEU A 59 2.37 -4.70 12.51
C LEU A 59 3.25 -5.64 13.33
N GLU A 60 4.50 -5.90 12.91
CA GLU A 60 5.49 -6.58 13.77
C GLU A 60 5.89 -5.69 14.96
N ASN A 61 5.84 -4.36 14.81
CA ASN A 61 6.11 -3.44 15.90
C ASN A 61 4.98 -3.45 16.94
N GLU A 62 5.33 -3.76 18.18
CA GLU A 62 4.41 -3.75 19.32
C GLU A 62 3.74 -2.39 19.53
N ALA A 63 4.47 -1.27 19.40
CA ALA A 63 3.89 0.08 19.58
C ALA A 63 2.81 0.40 18.54
N VAL A 64 2.94 -0.15 17.32
CA VAL A 64 1.92 -0.02 16.27
C VAL A 64 0.67 -0.82 16.66
N ARG A 65 0.88 -2.06 17.12
CA ARG A 65 -0.20 -2.94 17.57
C ARG A 65 -0.95 -2.36 18.77
N GLU A 66 -0.23 -1.83 19.76
CA GLU A 66 -0.82 -1.15 20.92
C GLU A 66 -1.67 0.05 20.49
N ALA A 67 -1.17 0.88 19.57
CA ALA A 67 -1.91 2.03 19.03
C ALA A 67 -3.18 1.63 18.25
N LEU A 68 -3.26 0.38 17.77
CA LEU A 68 -4.42 -0.19 17.08
C LEU A 68 -5.29 -1.08 17.98
N HIS A 69 -4.94 -1.24 19.25
CA HIS A 69 -5.58 -2.17 20.19
C HIS A 69 -5.57 -3.64 19.68
N LEU A 70 -4.41 -4.09 19.20
CA LEU A 70 -4.18 -5.42 18.65
C LEU A 70 -3.16 -6.19 19.51
N ASP A 71 -3.60 -6.76 20.63
CA ASP A 71 -2.73 -7.32 21.68
C ASP A 71 -1.67 -8.35 21.22
N THR A 72 -1.89 -9.00 20.07
CA THR A 72 -0.93 -9.97 19.53
C THR A 72 -0.77 -9.80 18.03
N PHE A 73 0.37 -10.26 17.50
CA PHE A 73 0.56 -10.35 16.05
C PHE A 73 -0.51 -11.22 15.38
N SER A 74 -1.00 -12.28 16.04
CA SER A 74 -2.08 -13.13 15.50
C SER A 74 -3.38 -12.33 15.29
N LEU A 75 -3.72 -11.44 16.23
CA LEU A 75 -4.86 -10.54 16.08
C LEU A 75 -4.60 -9.51 14.98
N ALA A 76 -3.39 -8.96 14.91
CA ALA A 76 -3.01 -8.02 13.88
C ALA A 76 -3.05 -8.63 12.46
N ASP A 77 -2.58 -9.86 12.29
CA ASP A 77 -2.62 -10.60 11.03
C ASP A 77 -4.05 -10.94 10.59
N LYS A 78 -4.96 -11.18 11.54
CA LYS A 78 -6.40 -11.31 11.26
C LYS A 78 -7.04 -9.98 10.91
N TRP A 79 -6.58 -8.89 11.51
CA TRP A 79 -7.12 -7.56 11.32
C TRP A 79 -6.76 -6.96 9.97
N ARG A 80 -5.48 -7.05 9.56
CA ARG A 80 -4.92 -6.42 8.34
C ARG A 80 -5.56 -6.87 7.03
N CYS A 81 -5.41 -6.06 5.99
CA CYS A 81 -5.84 -6.45 4.64
C CYS A 81 -4.93 -7.53 4.06
N ARG A 82 -5.52 -8.57 3.48
CA ARG A 82 -4.83 -9.69 2.81
C ARG A 82 -5.36 -9.95 1.40
N ASP A 83 -6.15 -9.00 0.88
CA ASP A 83 -6.71 -9.08 -0.46
C ASP A 83 -5.65 -8.70 -1.50
N ALA A 84 -5.50 -9.53 -2.53
CA ALA A 84 -4.57 -9.29 -3.63
C ALA A 84 -5.12 -8.31 -4.68
N SER A 85 -6.38 -7.86 -4.55
CA SER A 85 -6.99 -6.84 -5.41
C SER A 85 -6.94 -5.46 -4.77
N ALA A 86 -6.61 -4.43 -5.54
CA ALA A 86 -6.58 -3.05 -5.05
C ALA A 86 -7.95 -2.60 -4.50
N PHE A 87 -9.05 -2.93 -5.18
CA PHE A 87 -10.40 -2.57 -4.74
C PHE A 87 -10.88 -3.34 -3.50
N GLY A 88 -10.32 -4.53 -3.23
CA GLY A 88 -10.60 -5.28 -2.00
C GLY A 88 -10.24 -4.51 -0.72
N TRP A 89 -9.28 -3.59 -0.80
CA TRP A 89 -8.87 -2.76 0.33
C TRP A 89 -9.97 -1.81 0.81
N GLU A 90 -10.78 -1.24 -0.10
CA GLU A 90 -11.91 -0.39 0.29
C GLU A 90 -12.95 -1.20 1.08
N LYS A 91 -13.25 -2.42 0.63
CA LYS A 91 -14.18 -3.32 1.31
C LYS A 91 -13.66 -3.67 2.71
N TRP A 92 -12.39 -4.04 2.81
CA TRP A 92 -11.72 -4.33 4.08
C TRP A 92 -11.77 -3.12 5.03
N ALA A 93 -11.41 -1.93 4.56
CA ALA A 93 -11.38 -0.72 5.37
C ALA A 93 -12.76 -0.39 5.96
N ARG A 94 -13.82 -0.50 5.13
CA ARG A 94 -15.20 -0.30 5.58
C ARG A 94 -15.63 -1.35 6.62
N GLN A 95 -15.26 -2.61 6.44
CA GLN A 95 -15.54 -3.68 7.42
C GLN A 95 -14.84 -3.44 8.77
N ARG A 96 -13.63 -2.85 8.74
CA ARG A 96 -12.88 -2.45 9.94
C ARG A 96 -13.28 -1.09 10.50
N LYS A 97 -14.27 -0.42 9.88
CA LYS A 97 -14.73 0.93 10.25
C LYS A 97 -13.61 1.98 10.20
N LEU A 98 -12.64 1.78 9.31
CA LEU A 98 -11.59 2.75 9.02
C LEU A 98 -12.13 3.88 8.13
N GLN A 99 -11.41 4.99 8.11
CA GLN A 99 -11.74 6.11 7.22
C GLN A 99 -11.42 5.73 5.77
N VAL A 100 -12.42 5.86 4.91
CA VAL A 100 -12.29 5.76 3.45
C VAL A 100 -12.74 7.09 2.87
N LEU A 101 -11.78 7.91 2.47
CA LEU A 101 -11.95 9.28 2.00
C LEU A 101 -11.93 9.31 0.47
N ASP A 102 -12.70 10.19 -0.14
CA ASP A 102 -12.66 10.42 -1.59
C ASP A 102 -11.47 11.33 -1.98
N GLU A 103 -11.24 11.46 -3.29
CA GLU A 103 -10.13 12.20 -3.89
C GLU A 103 -10.17 13.72 -3.63
N THR A 104 -11.30 14.26 -3.16
CA THR A 104 -11.44 15.70 -2.81
C THR A 104 -10.86 16.02 -1.43
N GLN A 105 -10.61 14.99 -0.62
CA GLN A 105 -9.98 15.14 0.68
C GLN A 105 -8.45 15.21 0.55
N LYS A 106 -7.78 15.79 1.55
CA LYS A 106 -6.32 15.75 1.60
C LYS A 106 -5.86 14.36 2.01
N ALA A 107 -5.04 13.74 1.18
CA ALA A 107 -4.26 12.59 1.56
C ALA A 107 -3.20 12.99 2.61
N ARG A 108 -2.93 12.07 3.53
CA ARG A 108 -1.90 12.18 4.56
C ARG A 108 -0.84 11.12 4.34
N ALA A 109 0.36 11.42 4.84
CA ALA A 109 1.43 10.44 4.91
C ALA A 109 0.93 9.19 5.65
N GLY A 110 1.17 8.03 5.05
CA GLY A 110 0.71 6.73 5.52
C GLY A 110 -0.71 6.32 5.13
N ASP A 111 -1.46 7.16 4.40
CA ASP A 111 -2.69 6.69 3.76
C ASP A 111 -2.35 5.67 2.67
N PHE A 112 -3.17 4.62 2.55
CA PHE A 112 -3.16 3.78 1.36
C PHE A 112 -4.05 4.44 0.30
N VAL A 113 -3.50 4.74 -0.87
CA VAL A 113 -4.27 5.31 -1.99
C VAL A 113 -4.69 4.19 -2.93
N VAL A 114 -5.99 4.04 -3.15
CA VAL A 114 -6.55 3.16 -4.18
C VAL A 114 -6.82 4.00 -5.42
N PHE A 115 -6.36 3.56 -6.59
CA PHE A 115 -6.54 4.25 -7.86
C PHE A 115 -7.64 3.61 -8.71
N ASP A 116 -8.32 4.41 -9.55
CA ASP A 116 -9.45 3.96 -10.39
C ASP A 116 -9.07 2.92 -11.46
N PHE A 117 -7.78 2.79 -11.77
CA PHE A 117 -7.27 1.80 -12.72
C PHE A 117 -6.81 0.50 -12.04
N SER A 118 -7.41 0.15 -10.90
CA SER A 118 -7.10 -1.06 -10.11
C SER A 118 -5.62 -1.16 -9.71
N HIS A 119 -5.13 -0.09 -9.08
CA HIS A 119 -3.78 -0.01 -8.51
C HIS A 119 -3.84 0.55 -7.09
N ILE A 120 -2.83 0.27 -6.26
CA ILE A 120 -2.76 0.76 -4.89
C ILE A 120 -1.31 1.13 -4.54
N GLY A 121 -1.14 2.16 -3.73
CA GLY A 121 0.16 2.60 -3.21
C GLY A 121 0.04 3.20 -1.82
N ILE A 122 1.16 3.69 -1.30
CA ILE A 122 1.26 4.33 0.03
C ILE A 122 1.64 5.78 -0.17
N VAL A 123 0.86 6.71 0.39
CA VAL A 123 1.14 8.14 0.35
C VAL A 123 2.30 8.45 1.29
N THR A 124 3.33 9.14 0.80
CA THR A 124 4.55 9.40 1.57
C THR A 124 4.58 10.75 2.27
N ASP A 125 3.73 11.68 1.85
CA ASP A 125 3.76 13.07 2.29
C ASP A 125 2.32 13.59 2.47
N ASP A 126 2.12 14.43 3.48
CA ASP A 126 0.86 15.15 3.65
C ASP A 126 0.63 16.09 2.48
N GLN A 127 -0.54 16.01 1.85
CA GLN A 127 -0.90 16.96 0.82
C GLN A 127 -1.16 18.34 1.44
N PRO A 128 -0.50 19.41 0.95
CA PRO A 128 -0.81 20.77 1.42
C PRO A 128 -2.24 21.20 1.02
N LEU A 129 -2.67 20.80 -0.18
CA LEU A 129 -4.00 21.02 -0.75
C LEU A 129 -4.45 19.76 -1.49
N ALA A 130 -5.75 19.44 -1.43
CA ALA A 130 -6.30 18.23 -2.08
C ALA A 130 -6.07 18.21 -3.61
N SER A 131 -5.91 19.37 -4.25
CA SER A 131 -5.61 19.47 -5.68
C SER A 131 -4.14 19.26 -6.05
N ARG A 132 -3.22 19.17 -5.07
CA ARG A 132 -1.79 18.99 -5.34
C ARG A 132 -1.45 17.53 -5.59
N LYS A 133 -0.37 17.27 -6.30
CA LYS A 133 0.05 15.89 -6.58
C LYS A 133 0.31 15.11 -5.29
N LEU A 134 -0.03 13.82 -5.35
CA LEU A 134 0.28 12.84 -4.33
C LEU A 134 1.72 12.39 -4.52
N ALA A 135 2.49 12.34 -3.44
CA ALA A 135 3.75 11.62 -3.37
C ALA A 135 3.46 10.20 -2.87
N THR A 136 3.88 9.18 -3.60
CA THR A 136 3.55 7.79 -3.30
C THR A 136 4.74 6.85 -3.47
N ILE A 137 4.72 5.72 -2.77
CA ILE A 137 5.52 4.53 -3.08
C ILE A 137 4.56 3.44 -3.53
N GLU A 138 4.84 2.86 -4.70
CA GLU A 138 3.96 1.92 -5.40
C GLU A 138 4.78 0.70 -5.83
N GLY A 139 4.27 -0.50 -5.56
CA GLY A 139 4.79 -1.76 -6.10
C GLY A 139 4.10 -2.12 -7.42
N ASN A 140 4.70 -3.02 -8.20
CA ASN A 140 4.19 -3.44 -9.51
C ASN A 140 3.92 -2.24 -10.44
N THR A 141 4.89 -1.34 -10.52
CA THR A 141 4.88 -0.22 -11.46
C THR A 141 6.27 -0.04 -12.05
N ASN A 142 6.42 0.92 -12.96
CA ASN A 142 7.72 1.28 -13.52
C ASN A 142 8.18 2.65 -13.01
N GLY A 143 9.47 2.96 -13.23
CA GLY A 143 10.06 4.25 -12.87
C GLY A 143 9.54 5.44 -13.69
N LYS A 144 8.64 5.21 -14.67
CA LYS A 144 7.97 6.27 -15.45
C LYS A 144 6.65 6.64 -14.78
N GLY A 145 6.00 7.73 -15.18
CA GLY A 145 4.71 8.18 -14.63
C GLY A 145 3.49 7.32 -14.99
N GLU A 146 3.69 6.12 -15.54
CA GLU A 146 2.67 5.32 -16.21
C GLU A 146 1.77 4.55 -15.21
N ARG A 147 0.62 4.08 -15.70
CA ARG A 147 -0.39 3.32 -14.97
C ARG A 147 -0.21 1.81 -15.15
N ASP A 148 1.04 1.34 -15.14
CA ASP A 148 1.33 0.02 -15.67
C ASP A 148 1.46 -1.06 -14.60
N SER A 149 0.33 -1.65 -14.22
CA SER A 149 0.29 -2.90 -13.45
C SER A 149 0.46 -4.13 -14.36
N VAL A 150 0.35 -3.98 -15.68
CA VAL A 150 0.38 -5.10 -16.64
C VAL A 150 1.81 -5.41 -17.07
N THR A 151 2.64 -4.38 -17.26
CA THR A 151 4.08 -4.45 -17.51
C THR A 151 4.89 -4.09 -16.26
N GLY A 152 4.40 -4.47 -15.07
CA GLY A 152 5.04 -4.19 -13.79
C GLY A 152 6.57 -4.40 -13.86
N ASP A 153 7.32 -3.54 -13.16
CA ASP A 153 8.79 -3.60 -13.18
C ASP A 153 9.32 -3.72 -11.75
N GLY A 154 8.81 -2.91 -10.82
CA GLY A 154 9.34 -2.86 -9.47
C GLY A 154 8.58 -1.96 -8.51
N VAL A 155 9.26 -1.62 -7.42
CA VAL A 155 8.81 -0.64 -6.42
C VAL A 155 9.43 0.72 -6.73
N TRP A 156 8.60 1.76 -6.84
CA TRP A 156 9.02 3.09 -7.27
C TRP A 156 8.35 4.21 -6.47
N VAL A 157 9.08 5.31 -6.33
CA VAL A 157 8.50 6.60 -5.92
C VAL A 157 7.77 7.22 -7.10
N LYS A 158 6.54 7.69 -6.87
CA LYS A 158 5.67 8.25 -7.90
C LYS A 158 5.06 9.58 -7.46
N GLN A 159 4.70 10.37 -8.47
CA GLN A 159 3.93 11.60 -8.32
C GLN A 159 2.64 11.45 -9.12
N ARG A 160 1.50 11.38 -8.44
CA ARG A 160 0.19 11.13 -9.06
C ARG A 160 -0.71 12.35 -8.96
N VAL A 161 -1.51 12.64 -9.99
CA VAL A 161 -2.55 13.67 -9.87
C VAL A 161 -3.72 13.10 -9.05
N PRO A 162 -4.37 13.88 -8.18
CA PRO A 162 -5.42 13.39 -7.28
C PRO A 162 -6.61 12.75 -8.00
N THR A 163 -6.95 13.22 -9.20
CA THR A 163 -8.05 12.69 -10.02
C THR A 163 -7.83 11.25 -10.53
N LEU A 164 -6.70 10.63 -10.20
CA LEU A 164 -6.47 9.19 -10.43
C LEU A 164 -6.89 8.35 -9.23
N ALA A 165 -6.90 8.95 -8.05
CA ALA A 165 -7.28 8.29 -6.82
C ALA A 165 -8.80 8.06 -6.85
N LYS A 166 -9.17 6.84 -6.50
CA LYS A 166 -10.53 6.45 -6.17
C LYS A 166 -10.83 6.79 -4.72
N SER A 167 -9.88 6.51 -3.84
CA SER A 167 -10.02 6.76 -2.41
C SER A 167 -8.68 6.73 -1.67
N TYR A 168 -8.69 7.30 -0.47
CA TYR A 168 -7.63 7.18 0.53
C TYR A 168 -8.16 6.40 1.73
N ILE A 169 -7.43 5.36 2.13
CA ILE A 169 -7.70 4.57 3.32
C ILE A 169 -6.76 5.04 4.42
N ARG A 170 -7.33 5.60 5.48
CA ARG A 170 -6.58 6.16 6.61
C ARG A 170 -6.72 5.26 7.83
N ILE A 171 -5.57 4.81 8.33
CA ILE A 171 -5.48 3.91 9.48
C ILE A 171 -5.67 4.66 10.79
N PHE A 172 -4.99 5.80 10.96
CA PHE A 172 -5.10 6.63 12.16
C PHE A 172 -5.83 7.93 11.83
N SER A 173 -6.97 8.14 12.50
CA SER A 173 -7.78 9.36 12.37
C SER A 173 -7.17 10.56 13.07
#